data_AF-A0A7W0G6M9-F1
#
_entry.id   AF-A0A7W0G6M9-F1
#
_cell.length_a   1.000
_cell.length_b   1.000
_cell.length_c   1.000
_cell.angle_alpha   90.00
_cell.angle_beta   90.00
_cell.angle_gamma   90.00
#
_symmetry.space_group_name_H-M   'P 1'
#
loop_
_entity.id
_entity.type
_entity.pdbx_description
1 polymer ?
#
loop_
_entity_poly.entity_id
_entity_poly.type
_entity_poly.pdbx_seq_one_letter_code
_entity_poly.pdbx_strand_id
1 'polypeptide(L)'
;MIDPHELVTLLHLASDEERRFAARLREDERTAIGTLERPAPKDVLAHIAGAKEAMSAALVAARQGEDVDPSHDREALFRANYARAFSDVENDAERCSNKLVAEVERLDASTLASSPAWIHETTLSDEIVMYGITHSLTHLFDPLFARGDAEDAVRAQQRLIDALPDDANAELRAGALYNLGCLHARLGRDDQALALIREATALEPGLAEHANRDPDLESVRDRLPE
;
A
#
# COMPACT_ATOMS: atom_id res chain seq x y z
N MET A 1 8.13 -4.84 16.84
CA MET A 1 8.61 -5.44 15.58
C MET A 1 7.52 -6.39 15.13
N ILE A 2 7.05 -6.23 13.90
CA ILE A 2 5.93 -7.00 13.38
C ILE A 2 6.37 -8.47 13.24
N ASP A 3 5.71 -9.36 13.97
CA ASP A 3 6.00 -10.79 13.89
C ASP A 3 5.39 -11.42 12.62
N PRO A 4 5.76 -12.67 12.26
CA PRO A 4 5.22 -13.31 11.05
C PRO A 4 3.69 -13.41 11.03
N HIS A 5 3.05 -13.65 12.18
CA HIS A 5 1.59 -13.80 12.26
C HIS A 5 0.87 -12.45 12.11
N GLU A 6 1.40 -11.40 12.72
CA GLU A 6 0.94 -10.02 12.56
C GLU A 6 1.10 -9.58 11.10
N LEU A 7 2.24 -9.89 10.47
CA LEU A 7 2.49 -9.54 9.05
C LEU A 7 1.52 -10.26 8.10
N VAL A 8 1.25 -11.54 8.33
CA VAL A 8 0.22 -12.29 7.58
C VAL A 8 -1.17 -11.68 7.78
N THR A 9 -1.49 -11.23 8.99
CA THR A 9 -2.77 -10.55 9.27
C THR A 9 -2.91 -9.25 8.47
N LEU A 10 -1.85 -8.44 8.40
CA LEU A 10 -1.83 -7.23 7.61
C LEU A 10 -1.90 -7.50 6.10
N LEU A 11 -1.23 -8.54 5.60
CA LEU A 11 -1.32 -8.95 4.19
C LEU A 11 -2.74 -9.40 3.81
N HIS A 12 -3.41 -10.14 4.69
CA HIS A 12 -4.81 -10.51 4.48
C HIS A 12 -5.74 -9.29 4.49
N LEU A 13 -5.50 -8.31 5.36
CA LEU A 13 -6.24 -7.04 5.38
C LEU A 13 -6.12 -6.31 4.03
N ALA A 14 -4.91 -6.16 3.49
CA ALA A 14 -4.71 -5.53 2.18
C ALA A 14 -5.44 -6.30 1.06
N SER A 15 -5.31 -7.62 1.05
CA SER A 15 -5.98 -8.49 0.07
C SER A 15 -7.51 -8.45 0.19
N ASP A 16 -8.06 -8.30 1.39
CA ASP A 16 -9.50 -8.11 1.63
C ASP A 16 -10.00 -6.78 1.05
N GLU A 17 -9.25 -5.69 1.22
CA GLU A 17 -9.61 -4.38 0.66
C GLU A 17 -9.51 -4.37 -0.87
N GLU A 18 -8.52 -5.05 -1.46
CA GLU A 18 -8.45 -5.28 -2.91
C GLU A 18 -9.66 -6.06 -3.44
N ARG A 19 -10.02 -7.18 -2.80
CA ARG A 19 -11.20 -7.96 -3.16
C ARG A 19 -12.48 -7.15 -3.03
N ARG A 20 -12.60 -6.36 -1.96
CA ARG A 20 -13.77 -5.49 -1.74
C ARG A 20 -13.88 -4.44 -2.84
N PHE A 21 -12.76 -3.80 -3.20
CA PHE A 21 -12.72 -2.88 -4.32
C PHE A 21 -13.18 -3.55 -5.62
N ALA A 22 -12.59 -4.70 -5.96
CA ALA A 22 -12.93 -5.46 -7.17
C ALA A 22 -14.40 -5.89 -7.21
N ALA A 23 -14.95 -6.40 -6.09
CA ALA A 23 -16.33 -6.87 -5.99
C ALA A 23 -17.37 -5.75 -6.17
N ARG A 24 -16.99 -4.49 -5.96
CA ARG A 24 -17.87 -3.31 -6.10
C ARG A 24 -17.75 -2.62 -7.46
N LEU A 25 -16.86 -3.09 -8.34
CA LEU A 25 -16.76 -2.56 -9.71
C LEU A 25 -18.00 -2.90 -10.52
N ARG A 26 -18.52 -1.91 -11.25
CA ARG A 26 -19.57 -2.09 -12.25
C ARG A 26 -18.97 -2.69 -13.54
N GLU A 27 -19.84 -3.20 -14.41
CA GLU A 27 -19.41 -3.82 -15.67
C GLU A 27 -18.67 -2.85 -16.60
N ASP A 28 -19.09 -1.59 -16.66
CA ASP A 28 -18.41 -0.54 -17.44
C ASP A 28 -16.98 -0.29 -16.93
N GLU A 29 -16.74 -0.50 -15.65
CA GLU A 29 -15.44 -0.28 -15.02
C GLU A 29 -14.53 -1.51 -15.10
N ARG A 30 -15.13 -2.71 -15.08
CA ARG A 30 -14.41 -3.97 -15.36
C ARG A 30 -13.95 -4.05 -16.81
N THR A 31 -14.67 -3.43 -17.74
CA THR A 31 -14.34 -3.42 -19.18
C THR A 31 -13.60 -2.17 -19.64
N ALA A 32 -13.38 -1.20 -18.74
CA ALA A 32 -12.68 0.04 -19.07
C ALA A 32 -11.23 -0.21 -19.52
N ILE A 33 -10.80 0.58 -20.50
CA ILE A 33 -9.42 0.62 -20.98
C ILE A 33 -8.76 1.91 -20.47
N GLY A 34 -7.74 1.75 -19.63
CA GLY A 34 -7.00 2.86 -19.06
C GLY A 34 -5.87 3.38 -19.95
N THR A 35 -5.16 4.35 -19.38
CA THR A 35 -3.88 4.89 -19.86
C THR A 35 -2.87 4.86 -18.71
N LEU A 36 -1.59 5.10 -18.97
CA LEU A 36 -0.59 5.18 -17.90
C LEU A 36 -0.90 6.32 -16.92
N GLU A 37 -1.41 7.45 -17.41
CA GLU A 37 -1.73 8.62 -16.61
C GLU A 37 -3.06 8.47 -15.86
N ARG A 38 -4.00 7.73 -16.45
CA ARG A 38 -5.33 7.45 -15.90
C ARG A 38 -5.65 5.96 -16.05
N PRO A 39 -5.11 5.11 -15.16
CA PRO A 39 -5.31 3.67 -15.24
C PRO A 39 -6.77 3.31 -15.00
N ALA A 40 -7.25 2.25 -15.67
CA ALA A 40 -8.53 1.64 -15.32
C ALA A 40 -8.38 0.82 -14.02
N PRO A 41 -9.47 0.45 -13.34
CA PRO A 41 -9.40 -0.39 -12.14
C PRO A 41 -8.60 -1.68 -12.32
N LYS A 42 -8.67 -2.32 -13.50
CA LYS A 42 -7.86 -3.50 -13.81
C LYS A 42 -6.36 -3.18 -13.80
N ASP A 43 -5.96 -2.02 -14.32
CA ASP A 43 -4.56 -1.64 -14.44
C ASP A 43 -3.97 -1.31 -13.05
N VAL A 44 -4.79 -0.75 -12.15
CA VAL A 44 -4.44 -0.55 -10.73
C VAL A 44 -4.23 -1.89 -10.03
N LEU A 45 -5.18 -2.84 -10.16
CA LEU A 45 -5.05 -4.17 -9.56
C LEU A 45 -3.83 -4.94 -10.12
N ALA A 46 -3.56 -4.83 -11.42
CA ALA A 46 -2.38 -5.42 -12.04
C ALA A 46 -1.08 -4.83 -11.48
N HIS A 47 -1.05 -3.52 -11.21
CA HIS A 47 0.10 -2.86 -10.62
C HIS A 47 0.36 -3.33 -9.17
N ILE A 48 -0.70 -3.41 -8.36
CA ILE A 48 -0.62 -3.94 -6.98
C ILE A 48 -0.17 -5.40 -6.98
N ALA A 49 -0.73 -6.23 -7.87
CA ALA A 49 -0.33 -7.63 -8.02
C ALA A 49 1.15 -7.76 -8.42
N GLY A 50 1.63 -6.88 -9.31
CA GLY A 50 3.04 -6.84 -9.73
C GLY A 50 3.99 -6.51 -8.59
N ALA A 51 3.65 -5.56 -7.71
CA ALA A 51 4.43 -5.23 -6.52
C ALA A 51 4.58 -6.45 -5.58
N LYS A 52 3.47 -7.16 -5.32
CA LYS A 52 3.48 -8.38 -4.49
C LYS A 52 4.26 -9.52 -5.12
N GLU A 53 4.17 -9.68 -6.44
CA GLU A 53 4.94 -10.68 -7.17
C GLU A 53 6.44 -10.38 -7.14
N ALA A 54 6.83 -9.12 -7.30
CA ALA A 54 8.23 -8.70 -7.21
C ALA A 54 8.80 -8.92 -5.81
N MET A 55 8.07 -8.54 -4.76
CA MET A 55 8.45 -8.84 -3.38
C MET A 55 8.56 -10.34 -3.11
N SER A 56 7.61 -11.15 -3.60
CA SER A 56 7.67 -12.60 -3.48
C SER A 56 8.87 -13.20 -4.21
N ALA A 57 9.20 -12.68 -5.40
CA ALA A 57 10.37 -13.10 -6.16
C ALA A 57 11.68 -12.76 -5.45
N ALA A 58 11.78 -11.56 -4.86
CA ALA A 58 12.92 -11.15 -4.06
C ALA A 58 13.14 -12.08 -2.85
N LEU A 59 12.07 -12.44 -2.12
CA LEU A 59 12.15 -13.40 -1.01
C LEU A 59 12.63 -14.79 -1.47
N VAL A 60 12.16 -15.26 -2.63
CA VAL A 60 12.59 -16.55 -3.20
C VAL A 60 14.05 -16.51 -3.64
N ALA A 61 14.49 -15.41 -4.26
CA ALA A 61 15.88 -15.20 -4.68
C ALA A 61 16.83 -15.13 -3.48
N ALA A 62 16.45 -14.38 -2.43
CA ALA A 62 17.24 -14.25 -1.21
C ALA A 62 17.49 -15.62 -0.54
N ARG A 63 16.51 -16.52 -0.55
CA ARG A 63 16.67 -17.90 -0.06
C ARG A 63 17.66 -18.74 -0.88
N GLN A 64 17.93 -18.34 -2.11
CA GLN A 64 18.91 -18.96 -3.01
C GLN A 64 20.28 -18.25 -2.95
N GLY A 65 20.42 -17.23 -2.10
CA GLY A 65 21.64 -16.43 -1.97
C GLY A 65 21.77 -15.34 -3.03
N GLU A 66 20.67 -14.95 -3.67
CA GLU A 66 20.61 -13.88 -4.66
C GLU A 66 19.90 -12.65 -4.08
N ASP A 67 20.50 -11.48 -4.24
CA ASP A 67 19.95 -10.21 -3.78
C ASP A 67 19.23 -9.52 -4.94
N VAL A 68 17.89 -9.55 -4.93
CA VAL A 68 17.04 -8.97 -5.98
C VAL A 68 16.18 -7.86 -5.38
N ASP A 69 16.30 -6.66 -5.94
CA ASP A 69 15.48 -5.50 -5.58
C ASP A 69 14.02 -5.72 -6.04
N PRO A 70 13.02 -5.55 -5.16
CA PRO A 70 11.60 -5.77 -5.46
C PRO A 70 10.95 -4.65 -6.29
N SER A 71 11.69 -3.64 -6.72
CA SER A 71 11.18 -2.58 -7.58
C SER A 71 10.64 -3.12 -8.92
N HIS A 72 9.56 -2.51 -9.38
CA HIS A 72 8.85 -2.94 -10.58
C HIS A 72 8.59 -1.80 -11.57
N ASP A 73 8.69 -2.12 -12.85
CA ASP A 73 8.40 -1.17 -13.92
C ASP A 73 6.88 -1.05 -14.12
N ARG A 74 6.34 0.09 -13.68
CA ARG A 74 4.92 0.45 -13.84
C ARG A 74 4.47 0.41 -15.30
N GLU A 75 5.27 0.90 -16.23
CA GLU A 75 4.91 0.96 -17.64
C GLU A 75 4.93 -0.43 -18.27
N ALA A 76 5.93 -1.25 -17.95
CA ALA A 76 5.98 -2.64 -18.40
C ALA A 76 4.77 -3.44 -17.90
N LEU A 77 4.42 -3.31 -16.61
CA LEU A 77 3.24 -3.96 -16.03
C LEU A 77 1.95 -3.50 -16.71
N PHE A 78 1.78 -2.20 -16.93
CA PHE A 78 0.63 -1.67 -17.63
C PHE A 78 0.52 -2.25 -19.05
N ARG A 79 1.61 -2.22 -19.84
CA ARG A 79 1.64 -2.75 -21.21
C ARG A 79 1.33 -4.25 -21.26
N ALA A 80 1.89 -5.03 -20.33
CA ALA A 80 1.65 -6.47 -20.23
C ALA A 80 0.18 -6.81 -19.90
N ASN A 81 -0.53 -5.92 -19.21
CA ASN A 81 -1.93 -6.12 -18.80
C ASN A 81 -2.94 -5.34 -19.65
N TYR A 82 -2.49 -4.55 -20.63
CA TYR A 82 -3.32 -3.64 -21.40
C TYR A 82 -4.53 -4.33 -22.04
N ALA A 83 -4.30 -5.46 -22.71
CA ALA A 83 -5.33 -6.21 -23.44
C ALA A 83 -5.97 -7.36 -22.65
N ARG A 84 -5.62 -7.53 -21.37
CA ARG A 84 -6.13 -8.65 -20.55
C ARG A 84 -7.53 -8.37 -20.01
N ALA A 85 -8.32 -9.43 -19.87
CA ALA A 85 -9.62 -9.35 -19.23
C ALA A 85 -9.47 -9.08 -17.72
N PHE A 86 -10.45 -8.36 -17.14
CA PHE A 86 -10.46 -8.07 -15.71
C PHE A 86 -10.36 -9.35 -14.86
N SER A 87 -11.10 -10.41 -15.21
CA SER A 87 -11.09 -11.68 -14.48
C SER A 87 -9.70 -12.32 -14.40
N ASP A 88 -8.89 -12.18 -15.44
CA ASP A 88 -7.53 -12.73 -15.45
C ASP A 88 -6.63 -11.94 -14.50
N VAL A 89 -6.81 -10.62 -14.45
CA VAL A 89 -6.07 -9.74 -13.53
C VAL A 89 -6.53 -9.94 -12.08
N GLU A 90 -7.82 -10.12 -11.85
CA GLU A 90 -8.40 -10.42 -10.52
C GLU A 90 -7.84 -11.74 -9.97
N ASN A 91 -7.80 -12.79 -10.80
CA ASN A 91 -7.18 -14.07 -10.45
C ASN A 91 -5.67 -13.94 -10.18
N ASP A 92 -4.97 -13.09 -10.93
CA ASP A 92 -3.56 -12.81 -10.71
C ASP A 92 -3.31 -12.09 -9.39
N ALA A 93 -4.11 -11.09 -9.05
CA ALA A 93 -4.01 -10.36 -7.80
C ALA A 93 -4.21 -11.28 -6.58
N GLU A 94 -5.19 -12.19 -6.65
CA GLU A 94 -5.40 -13.20 -5.61
C GLU A 94 -4.20 -14.15 -5.52
N ARG A 95 -3.71 -14.68 -6.65
CA ARG A 95 -2.54 -15.57 -6.67
C ARG A 95 -1.29 -14.90 -6.08
N CYS A 96 -0.99 -13.66 -6.47
CA CYS A 96 0.19 -12.93 -5.98
C CYS A 96 0.07 -12.63 -4.49
N SER A 97 -1.12 -12.29 -3.99
CA SER A 97 -1.39 -12.12 -2.56
C SER A 97 -1.14 -13.41 -1.78
N ASN A 98 -1.70 -14.53 -2.24
CA ASN A 98 -1.54 -15.84 -1.59
C ASN A 98 -0.08 -16.32 -1.62
N LYS A 99 0.64 -16.04 -2.71
CA LYS A 99 2.06 -16.36 -2.83
C LYS A 99 2.89 -15.58 -1.81
N LEU A 100 2.67 -14.27 -1.68
CA LEU A 100 3.41 -13.45 -0.72
C LEU A 100 3.15 -13.91 0.72
N VAL A 101 1.89 -14.19 1.08
CA VAL A 101 1.54 -14.78 2.37
C VAL A 101 2.32 -16.08 2.61
N ALA A 102 2.32 -16.99 1.62
CA ALA A 102 3.02 -18.26 1.74
C ALA A 102 4.55 -18.12 1.84
N GLU A 103 5.15 -17.07 1.26
CA GLU A 103 6.58 -16.78 1.48
C GLU A 103 6.83 -16.24 2.89
N VAL A 104 5.98 -15.34 3.40
CA VAL A 104 6.10 -14.77 4.75
C VAL A 104 5.92 -15.83 5.84
N GLU A 105 4.99 -16.78 5.67
CA GLU A 105 4.77 -17.89 6.61
C GLU A 105 6.02 -18.79 6.80
N ARG A 106 7.00 -18.71 5.89
CA ARG A 106 8.25 -19.47 5.98
C ARG A 106 9.38 -18.70 6.67
N LEU A 107 9.19 -17.42 6.94
CA LEU A 107 10.16 -16.57 7.60
C LEU A 107 10.02 -16.65 9.12
N ASP A 108 11.13 -16.52 9.81
CA ASP A 108 11.16 -16.37 11.27
C ASP A 108 11.36 -14.90 11.67
N ALA A 109 11.11 -14.60 12.95
CA ALA A 109 11.27 -13.26 13.50
C ALA A 109 12.70 -12.72 13.32
N SER A 110 13.73 -13.57 13.36
CA SER A 110 15.11 -13.10 13.14
C SER A 110 15.35 -12.64 11.70
N THR A 111 14.73 -13.31 10.73
CA THR A 111 14.82 -12.97 9.31
C THR A 111 14.06 -11.68 9.03
N LEU A 112 12.86 -11.53 9.60
CA LEU A 112 12.07 -10.30 9.50
C LEU A 112 12.78 -9.08 10.11
N ALA A 113 13.50 -9.28 11.22
CA ALA A 113 14.30 -8.24 11.87
C ALA A 113 15.56 -7.83 11.09
N SER A 114 15.95 -8.58 10.06
CA SER A 114 17.19 -8.33 9.32
C SER A 114 17.05 -7.14 8.37
N SER A 115 18.18 -6.57 7.98
CA SER A 115 18.27 -5.49 6.99
C SER A 115 19.21 -5.93 5.85
N PRO A 116 18.74 -6.76 4.91
CA PRO A 116 19.53 -7.19 3.76
C PRO A 116 19.95 -6.01 2.89
N ALA A 117 21.03 -6.14 2.13
CA ALA A 117 21.52 -5.03 1.30
C ALA A 117 20.59 -4.61 0.14
N TRP A 118 19.60 -5.45 -0.20
CA TRP A 118 18.66 -5.22 -1.30
C TRP A 118 17.35 -4.56 -0.89
N ILE A 119 17.10 -4.39 0.42
CA ILE A 119 15.90 -3.68 0.90
C ILE A 119 16.20 -2.18 1.02
N HIS A 120 15.13 -1.38 0.98
CA HIS A 120 15.19 0.08 1.13
C HIS A 120 14.70 0.52 2.51
N GLU A 121 13.82 -0.27 3.11
CA GLU A 121 13.30 -0.03 4.45
C GLU A 121 14.28 -0.49 5.54
N THR A 122 14.00 -0.11 6.79
CA THR A 122 14.88 -0.42 7.93
C THR A 122 15.00 -1.93 8.18
N THR A 123 13.90 -2.68 8.01
CA THR A 123 13.85 -4.13 8.22
C THR A 123 13.14 -4.84 7.08
N LEU A 124 13.39 -6.13 6.91
CA LEU A 124 12.67 -6.94 5.94
C LEU A 124 11.15 -6.94 6.20
N SER A 125 10.73 -6.90 7.47
CA SER A 125 9.31 -6.72 7.80
C SER A 125 8.75 -5.41 7.25
N ASP A 126 9.48 -4.30 7.37
CA ASP A 126 9.03 -3.00 6.87
C ASP A 126 8.97 -2.99 5.34
N GLU A 127 9.93 -3.63 4.66
CA GLU A 127 9.93 -3.79 3.20
C GLU A 127 8.70 -4.57 2.71
N ILE A 128 8.36 -5.67 3.40
CA ILE A 128 7.16 -6.45 3.08
C ILE A 128 5.89 -5.63 3.35
N VAL A 129 5.86 -4.82 4.41
CA VAL A 129 4.74 -3.90 4.65
C VAL A 129 4.62 -2.89 3.53
N MET A 130 5.72 -2.33 3.05
CA MET A 130 5.73 -1.40 1.93
C MET A 130 5.07 -2.06 0.70
N TYR A 131 5.65 -3.15 0.17
CA TYR A 131 5.20 -3.75 -1.09
C TYR A 131 3.88 -4.52 -0.98
N GLY A 132 3.62 -5.13 0.17
CA GLY A 132 2.45 -5.99 0.37
C GLY A 132 1.20 -5.26 0.84
N ILE A 133 1.36 -4.15 1.57
CA ILE A 133 0.28 -3.52 2.34
C ILE A 133 0.15 -2.04 1.99
N THR A 134 1.16 -1.22 2.28
CA THR A 134 1.09 0.24 2.05
C THR A 134 0.89 0.55 0.58
N HIS A 135 1.69 -0.05 -0.31
CA HIS A 135 1.56 0.10 -1.76
C HIS A 135 0.16 -0.31 -2.25
N SER A 136 -0.37 -1.40 -1.72
CA SER A 136 -1.72 -1.88 -2.05
C SER A 136 -2.79 -0.85 -1.70
N LEU A 137 -2.79 -0.35 -0.45
CA LEU A 137 -3.84 0.55 0.02
C LEU A 137 -3.75 1.92 -0.66
N THR A 138 -2.55 2.49 -0.79
CA THR A 138 -2.38 3.84 -1.37
C THR A 138 -2.80 3.88 -2.84
N HIS A 139 -2.52 2.83 -3.61
CA HIS A 139 -2.97 2.74 -5.01
C HIS A 139 -4.49 2.57 -5.16
N LEU A 140 -5.20 2.16 -4.12
CA LEU A 140 -6.67 2.11 -4.13
C LEU A 140 -7.31 3.47 -3.84
N PHE A 141 -6.59 4.46 -3.30
CA PHE A 141 -7.18 5.75 -2.92
C PHE A 141 -7.80 6.47 -4.11
N ASP A 142 -7.02 6.76 -5.14
CA ASP A 142 -7.51 7.50 -6.31
C ASP A 142 -8.69 6.83 -7.03
N PRO A 143 -8.68 5.53 -7.34
CA PRO A 143 -9.86 4.91 -7.94
C PRO A 143 -11.06 4.92 -7.00
N LEU A 144 -10.89 4.77 -5.68
CA LEU A 144 -12.01 4.89 -4.73
C LEU A 144 -12.61 6.30 -4.72
N PHE A 145 -11.77 7.35 -4.72
CA PHE A 145 -12.22 8.73 -4.83
C PHE A 145 -12.96 9.00 -6.15
N ALA A 146 -12.40 8.55 -7.28
CA ALA A 146 -12.99 8.77 -8.60
C ALA A 146 -14.40 8.18 -8.74
N ARG A 147 -14.73 7.16 -7.94
CA ARG A 147 -16.02 6.47 -7.93
C ARG A 147 -16.99 6.98 -6.87
N GLY A 148 -16.57 7.91 -6.02
CA GLY A 148 -17.35 8.36 -4.87
C GLY A 148 -17.36 7.40 -3.69
N ASP A 149 -16.48 6.40 -3.67
CA ASP A 149 -16.30 5.43 -2.58
C ASP A 149 -15.16 5.86 -1.62
N ALA A 150 -14.90 7.17 -1.46
CA ALA A 150 -13.75 7.67 -0.70
C ALA A 150 -13.73 7.23 0.78
N GLU A 151 -14.88 6.96 1.39
CA GLU A 151 -14.96 6.38 2.75
C GLU A 151 -14.35 4.98 2.84
N ASP A 152 -14.34 4.22 1.73
CA ASP A 152 -13.70 2.91 1.70
C ASP A 152 -12.18 3.04 1.82
N ALA A 153 -11.57 4.12 1.31
CA ALA A 153 -10.15 4.41 1.48
C ALA A 153 -9.82 4.78 2.94
N VAL A 154 -10.64 5.67 3.55
CA VAL A 154 -10.52 6.03 4.98
C VAL A 154 -10.62 4.79 5.85
N ARG A 155 -11.62 3.93 5.61
CA ARG A 155 -11.78 2.68 6.36
C ARG A 155 -10.55 1.79 6.21
N ALA A 156 -10.08 1.55 4.98
CA ALA A 156 -8.94 0.67 4.75
C ALA A 156 -7.70 1.16 5.50
N GLN A 157 -7.43 2.47 5.43
CA GLN A 157 -6.29 3.08 6.12
C GLN A 157 -6.44 3.07 7.65
N GLN A 158 -7.65 3.30 8.18
CA GLN A 158 -7.92 3.17 9.61
C GLN A 158 -7.71 1.73 10.10
N ARG A 159 -8.19 0.73 9.33
CA ARG A 159 -7.98 -0.68 9.66
C ARG A 159 -6.50 -1.05 9.71
N LEU A 160 -5.68 -0.49 8.82
CA LEU A 160 -4.22 -0.66 8.87
C LEU A 160 -3.68 -0.11 10.20
N ILE A 161 -3.99 1.14 10.55
CA ILE A 161 -3.54 1.76 11.80
C ILE A 161 -3.97 0.94 13.04
N ASP A 162 -5.22 0.46 13.06
CA ASP A 162 -5.77 -0.33 14.16
C ASP A 162 -5.11 -1.72 14.27
N ALA A 163 -4.62 -2.27 13.16
CA ALA A 163 -3.97 -3.58 13.10
C ALA A 163 -2.45 -3.52 13.30
N LEU A 164 -1.84 -2.33 13.22
CA LEU A 164 -0.40 -2.17 13.47
C LEU A 164 -0.10 -2.44 14.96
N PRO A 165 0.85 -3.34 15.29
CA PRO A 165 1.21 -3.61 16.68
C PRO A 165 1.80 -2.37 17.36
N ASP A 166 1.62 -2.25 18.67
CA ASP A 166 2.07 -1.08 19.45
C ASP A 166 3.57 -0.80 19.29
N ASP A 167 4.38 -1.84 19.06
CA ASP A 167 5.82 -1.78 18.87
C ASP A 167 6.25 -1.81 17.39
N ALA A 168 5.33 -1.57 16.46
CA ALA A 168 5.63 -1.33 15.05
C ALA A 168 6.60 -0.14 14.90
N ASN A 169 7.35 -0.14 13.80
CA ASN A 169 8.26 0.96 13.46
C ASN A 169 7.49 2.31 13.51
N ALA A 170 8.10 3.32 14.16
CA ALA A 170 7.54 4.66 14.28
C ALA A 170 7.35 5.33 12.91
N GLU A 171 8.26 5.11 11.96
CA GLU A 171 8.16 5.63 10.59
C GLU A 171 6.94 5.04 9.86
N LEU A 172 6.73 3.73 10.00
CA LEU A 172 5.55 3.05 9.44
C LEU A 172 4.25 3.60 10.04
N ARG A 173 4.20 3.76 11.37
CA ARG A 173 3.03 4.33 12.06
C ARG A 173 2.79 5.77 11.64
N ALA A 174 3.84 6.58 11.52
CA ALA A 174 3.78 7.96 11.06
C ALA A 174 3.25 8.04 9.62
N GLY A 175 3.78 7.23 8.70
CA GLY A 175 3.31 7.16 7.32
C GLY A 175 1.85 6.72 7.22
N ALA A 176 1.41 5.77 8.05
CA ALA A 176 0.03 5.34 8.07
C ALA A 176 -0.93 6.45 8.54
N LEU A 177 -0.57 7.17 9.62
CA LEU A 177 -1.32 8.34 10.12
C LEU A 177 -1.33 9.47 9.09
N TYR A 178 -0.19 9.72 8.44
CA TYR A 178 -0.04 10.74 7.42
C TYR A 178 -1.00 10.51 6.24
N ASN A 179 -1.03 9.27 5.72
CA ASN A 179 -1.94 8.88 4.64
C ASN A 179 -3.41 9.04 5.06
N LEU A 180 -3.77 8.67 6.29
CA LEU A 180 -5.12 8.89 6.80
C LEU A 180 -5.46 10.39 6.89
N GLY A 181 -4.50 11.22 7.32
CA GLY A 181 -4.62 12.67 7.33
C GLY A 181 -4.90 13.26 5.94
N CYS A 182 -4.17 12.79 4.92
CA CYS A 182 -4.38 13.18 3.53
C CYS A 182 -5.79 12.80 3.03
N LEU A 183 -6.24 11.57 3.34
CA LEU A 183 -7.61 11.14 3.01
C LEU A 183 -8.67 12.03 3.66
N HIS A 184 -8.48 12.43 4.92
CA HIS A 184 -9.38 13.36 5.60
C HIS A 184 -9.36 14.75 4.97
N ALA A 185 -8.19 15.28 4.60
CA ALA A 185 -8.07 16.59 3.95
C ALA A 185 -8.78 16.61 2.59
N ARG A 186 -8.58 15.57 1.76
CA ARG A 186 -9.30 15.40 0.48
C ARG A 186 -10.82 15.32 0.64
N LEU A 187 -11.32 14.89 1.80
CA LEU A 187 -12.74 14.85 2.16
C LEU A 187 -13.25 16.15 2.81
N GLY A 188 -12.41 17.17 2.97
CA GLY A 188 -12.75 18.42 3.66
C GLY A 188 -12.92 18.28 5.17
N ARG A 189 -12.36 17.21 5.76
CA ARG A 189 -12.39 16.91 7.19
C ARG A 189 -11.16 17.48 7.88
N ASP A 190 -11.01 18.80 7.77
CA ASP A 190 -9.78 19.52 8.11
C ASP A 190 -9.30 19.28 9.55
N ASP A 191 -10.21 19.25 10.52
CA ASP A 191 -9.84 19.06 11.93
C ASP A 191 -9.25 17.67 12.18
N GLN A 192 -9.83 16.63 11.58
CA GLN A 192 -9.27 15.27 11.63
C GLN A 192 -7.94 15.18 10.89
N ALA A 193 -7.84 15.80 9.72
CA ALA A 193 -6.61 15.84 8.96
C ALA A 193 -5.48 16.48 9.77
N LEU A 194 -5.72 17.64 10.37
CA LEU A 194 -4.74 18.36 11.19
C LEU A 194 -4.30 17.58 12.43
N ALA A 195 -5.23 16.89 13.10
CA ALA A 195 -4.89 16.05 14.23
C ALA A 195 -3.92 14.93 13.82
N LEU A 196 -4.28 14.19 12.76
CA LEU A 196 -3.49 13.07 12.26
C LEU A 196 -2.12 13.49 11.72
N ILE A 197 -2.04 14.58 10.95
CA ILE A 197 -0.75 15.08 10.43
C ILE A 197 0.15 15.53 11.58
N ARG A 198 -0.39 16.19 12.62
CA ARG A 198 0.41 16.55 13.81
C ARG A 198 0.96 15.32 14.52
N GLU A 199 0.14 14.28 14.69
CA GLU A 199 0.59 13.01 15.28
C GLU A 199 1.68 12.35 14.41
N ALA A 200 1.49 12.30 13.10
CA ALA A 200 2.48 11.75 12.16
C ALA A 200 3.82 12.51 12.24
N THR A 201 3.80 13.84 12.19
CA THR A 201 5.03 14.67 12.28
C THR A 201 5.68 14.66 13.66
N ALA A 202 4.91 14.35 14.72
CA ALA A 202 5.49 14.17 16.05
C ALA A 202 6.27 12.85 16.17
N LEU A 203 5.86 11.82 15.42
CA LEU A 203 6.55 10.54 15.34
C LEU A 203 7.73 10.57 14.36
N GLU A 204 7.56 11.22 13.21
CA GLU A 204 8.58 11.36 12.17
C GLU A 204 8.65 12.84 11.72
N PRO A 205 9.51 13.66 12.33
CA PRO A 205 9.60 15.08 12.04
C PRO A 205 9.96 15.43 10.58
N GLY A 206 10.59 14.52 9.84
CA GLY A 206 10.90 14.69 8.41
C GLY A 206 9.65 14.87 7.54
N LEU A 207 8.50 14.32 7.96
CA LEU A 207 7.22 14.47 7.26
C LEU A 207 6.73 15.91 7.21
N ALA A 208 7.19 16.82 8.08
CA ALA A 208 6.71 18.21 8.10
C ALA A 208 7.02 18.96 6.79
N GLU A 209 8.23 18.78 6.25
CA GLU A 209 8.61 19.39 4.96
C GLU A 209 7.83 18.78 3.79
N HIS A 210 7.47 17.50 3.89
CA HIS A 210 6.64 16.83 2.90
C HIS A 210 5.20 17.38 2.95
N ALA A 211 4.62 17.46 4.16
CA ALA A 211 3.26 17.96 4.39
C ALA A 211 3.04 19.35 3.79
N ASN A 212 4.03 20.23 3.91
CA ASN A 212 3.97 21.59 3.39
C ASN A 212 3.97 21.69 1.85
N ARG A 213 4.26 20.60 1.13
CA ARG A 213 4.27 20.54 -0.33
C ARG A 213 3.26 19.55 -0.91
N ASP A 214 2.57 18.80 -0.04
CA ASP A 214 1.61 17.79 -0.44
C ASP A 214 0.32 18.46 -0.97
N PRO A 215 -0.10 18.17 -2.22
CA PRO A 215 -1.34 18.69 -2.77
C PRO A 215 -2.59 18.20 -2.03
N ASP A 216 -2.56 17.01 -1.41
CA ASP A 216 -3.72 16.49 -0.66
C ASP A 216 -4.00 17.32 0.60
N LEU A 217 -2.99 18.03 1.11
CA LEU A 217 -3.07 18.88 2.31
C LEU A 217 -3.25 20.37 2.00
N GLU A 218 -3.50 20.76 0.75
CA GLU A 218 -3.66 22.17 0.35
C GLU A 218 -4.70 22.91 1.20
N SER A 219 -5.84 22.29 1.53
CA SER A 219 -6.90 22.92 2.33
C SER A 219 -6.50 23.24 3.78
N VAL A 220 -5.48 22.55 4.31
CA VAL A 220 -5.03 22.65 5.70
C VAL A 220 -3.64 23.25 5.84
N ARG A 221 -2.95 23.55 4.73
CA ARG A 221 -1.53 23.91 4.70
C ARG A 221 -1.15 25.04 5.66
N ASP A 222 -1.93 26.12 5.69
CA ASP A 222 -1.67 27.29 6.56
C ASP A 222 -1.76 26.97 8.08
N ARG A 223 -2.19 25.75 8.44
CA ARG A 223 -2.41 25.29 9.82
C ARG A 223 -1.54 24.07 10.18
N LEU A 224 -0.71 23.60 9.25
CA LEU A 224 0.22 22.51 9.47
C LEU A 224 1.35 22.94 10.43
N PRO A 225 1.96 21.97 11.14
CA PRO A 225 3.17 22.25 11.91
C PRO A 225 4.33 22.69 10.99
N GLU A 226 5.18 23.59 11.50
CA GLU A 226 6.43 24.00 10.85
C GLU A 226 7.47 22.87 10.84
#